data_AF-A0A8X6REH4-F1
#
_entry.id   AF-A0A8X6REH4-F1
#
_cell.length_a   1.000
_cell.length_b   1.000
_cell.length_c   1.000
_cell.angle_alpha   90.00
_cell.angle_beta   90.00
_cell.angle_gamma   90.00
#
_symmetry.space_group_name_H-M   'P 1'
#
loop_
_entity.id
_entity.type
_entity.pdbx_description
1 polymer ?
#
loop_
_entity_poly.entity_id
_entity_poly.type
_entity_poly.pdbx_seq_one_letter_code
_entity_poly.pdbx_strand_id
1 'polypeptide(L)'
;MNSGTFVANDGTCWQGITSGSCTHGTIAGHNVSKEKSGPTSYAKRNNESCAISSWRLLINEPLLRHIKNCREEGAHQQLGKK
;
A
#
# COMPACT_ATOMS: atom_id res chain seq x y z
N MET A 1 30.11 -12.53 3.50
CA MET A 1 28.63 -12.44 3.51
C MET A 1 28.24 -11.44 2.45
N ASN A 2 27.77 -11.88 1.27
CA ASN A 2 27.33 -10.98 0.21
C ASN A 2 25.82 -11.09 0.04
N SER A 3 25.09 -10.11 0.55
CA SER A 3 23.64 -10.01 0.39
C SER A 3 23.32 -9.45 -1.00
N GLY A 4 22.93 -10.32 -1.93
CA GLY A 4 22.43 -9.89 -3.25
C GLY A 4 21.10 -9.17 -3.11
N THR A 5 21.01 -7.94 -3.62
CA THR A 5 19.75 -7.19 -3.68
C THR A 5 19.12 -7.42 -5.06
N PHE A 6 17.89 -7.91 -5.08
CA PHE A 6 17.13 -8.13 -6.31
C PHE A 6 16.07 -7.03 -6.43
N VAL A 7 16.04 -6.32 -7.55
CA VAL A 7 15.05 -5.27 -7.82
C VAL A 7 14.14 -5.74 -8.96
N ALA A 8 12.84 -5.86 -8.68
CA ALA A 8 11.84 -6.14 -9.70
C ALA A 8 11.56 -4.90 -10.56
N ASN A 9 11.01 -5.09 -11.76
CA ASN A 9 10.72 -4.01 -12.71
C ASN A 9 9.77 -2.93 -12.16
N ASP A 10 9.02 -3.19 -11.08
CA ASP A 10 8.15 -2.23 -10.40
C ASP A 10 8.83 -1.49 -9.23
N GLY A 11 10.16 -1.58 -9.11
CA GLY A 11 10.95 -0.93 -8.07
C GLY A 11 10.84 -1.61 -6.70
N THR A 12 10.32 -2.83 -6.65
CA THR A 12 10.32 -3.63 -5.41
C THR A 12 11.66 -4.31 -5.22
N CYS A 13 12.42 -3.88 -4.19
CA CYS A 13 13.70 -4.51 -3.86
C CYS A 13 13.55 -5.58 -2.77
N TRP A 14 14.16 -6.73 -2.98
CA TRP A 14 14.27 -7.84 -2.04
C TRP A 14 15.72 -7.99 -1.60
N GLN A 15 15.94 -8.13 -0.29
CA GLN A 15 17.27 -8.40 0.25
C GLN A 15 17.39 -9.91 0.49
N GLY A 16 18.20 -10.58 -0.33
CA GLY A 16 18.50 -12.00 -0.13
C GLY A 16 19.47 -12.16 1.04
N ILE A 17 19.05 -12.86 2.09
CA ILE A 17 19.96 -13.33 3.14
C ILE A 17 20.40 -14.74 2.76
N THR A 18 21.66 -14.91 2.40
CA THR A 18 22.28 -16.24 2.30
C THR A 18 22.62 -16.70 3.72
N SER A 19 21.69 -17.37 4.38
CA SER A 19 21.98 -18.05 5.65
C SER A 19 22.87 -19.25 5.35
N GLY A 20 24.01 -19.34 6.05
CA GLY A 20 24.96 -20.42 5.90
C GLY A 20 24.35 -21.79 6.18
N SER A 21 24.81 -22.79 5.40
CA SER A 21 24.59 -24.23 5.54
C SER A 21 23.13 -24.69 5.54
N CYS A 22 22.61 -24.98 4.34
CA CYS A 22 21.40 -25.79 4.17
C CYS A 22 21.79 -27.28 4.16
N THR A 23 21.39 -28.03 5.18
CA THR A 23 21.19 -29.48 5.03
C THR A 23 20.03 -29.69 4.05
N HIS A 24 20.22 -30.62 3.11
CA HIS A 24 19.28 -30.95 2.04
C HIS A 24 17.84 -31.11 2.57
N GLY A 25 16.90 -30.34 2.03
CA GLY A 25 15.48 -30.69 2.05
C GLY A 25 14.49 -29.60 2.46
N THR A 26 14.82 -28.70 3.40
CA THR A 26 13.84 -27.72 3.90
C THR A 26 14.50 -26.43 4.37
N ILE A 27 14.53 -25.42 3.50
CA ILE A 27 14.89 -24.06 3.95
C ILE A 27 13.63 -23.42 4.52
N ALA A 28 13.47 -23.49 5.83
CA ALA A 28 12.32 -22.98 6.58
C ALA A 28 12.12 -21.45 6.50
N GLY A 29 12.95 -20.72 5.74
CA GLY A 29 12.96 -19.25 5.70
C GLY A 29 12.65 -18.61 4.34
N HIS A 30 12.45 -19.37 3.27
CA HIS A 30 12.31 -18.79 1.92
C HIS A 30 10.92 -18.28 1.54
N ASN A 31 9.88 -18.62 2.32
CA ASN A 31 8.49 -18.24 1.99
C ASN A 31 7.86 -17.25 2.97
N VAL A 32 8.61 -16.75 3.95
CA VAL A 32 8.09 -15.72 4.86
C VAL A 32 8.37 -14.36 4.24
N SER A 33 7.41 -13.86 3.45
CA SER A 33 7.39 -12.49 2.96
C SER A 33 7.49 -11.55 4.16
N LYS A 34 8.68 -10.99 4.40
CA LYS A 34 8.86 -9.99 5.46
C LYS A 34 8.28 -8.67 4.96
N GLU A 35 7.46 -8.03 5.79
CA GLU A 35 6.96 -6.68 5.55
C GLU A 35 8.15 -5.75 5.32
N LYS A 36 8.24 -5.19 4.11
CA LYS A 36 9.26 -4.20 3.78
C LYS A 36 8.70 -2.82 4.07
N SER A 37 9.45 -2.03 4.84
CA SER A 37 9.11 -0.62 5.08
C SER A 37 8.99 0.14 3.76
N GLY A 38 7.94 0.94 3.64
CA GLY A 38 7.66 1.81 2.50
C GLY A 38 6.30 1.57 1.83
N PRO A 39 6.00 2.32 0.76
CA PRO A 39 4.72 2.21 0.07
C PRO A 39 4.55 0.84 -0.58
N THR A 40 3.32 0.32 -0.55
CA THR A 40 2.95 -0.91 -1.25
C THR A 40 3.17 -0.77 -2.76
N SER A 41 3.29 -1.90 -3.46
CA SER A 41 3.41 -1.91 -4.93
C SER A 41 2.25 -1.17 -5.62
N TYR A 42 1.05 -1.28 -5.07
CA TYR A 42 -0.12 -0.51 -5.52
C TYR A 42 0.08 1.00 -5.36
N ALA A 43 0.54 1.44 -4.18
CA ALA A 43 0.80 2.87 -3.94
C ALA A 43 1.92 3.40 -4.86
N LYS A 44 2.96 2.61 -5.12
CA LYS A 44 4.04 3.00 -6.05
C LYS A 44 3.55 3.19 -7.49
N ARG A 45 2.70 2.30 -7.99
CA ARG A 45 2.19 2.36 -9.38
C ARG A 45 1.23 3.53 -9.61
N ASN A 46 0.48 3.90 -8.58
CA ASN A 46 -0.57 4.91 -8.66
C ASN A 46 -0.14 6.26 -8.08
N ASN A 47 1.10 6.38 -7.58
CA ASN A 47 1.67 7.66 -7.19
C ASN A 47 2.51 8.21 -8.35
N GLU A 48 1.92 9.06 -9.16
CA GLU A 48 2.58 9.77 -10.28
C GLU A 48 3.55 10.86 -9.81
N SER A 49 4.13 10.72 -8.60
CA SER A 49 4.97 11.73 -7.92
C SER A 49 4.28 13.09 -7.76
N CYS A 50 2.94 13.11 -7.76
CA CYS A 50 2.12 14.29 -7.54
C CYS A 50 1.41 14.20 -6.18
N ALA A 51 1.25 15.36 -5.51
CA ALA A 51 0.51 15.44 -4.25
C ALA A 51 -0.94 14.97 -4.41
N ILE A 52 -1.56 15.26 -5.56
CA ILE A 52 -2.96 14.89 -5.85
C ILE A 52 -3.11 13.37 -6.00
N SER A 53 -2.19 12.71 -6.70
CA SER A 53 -2.22 11.24 -6.84
C SER A 53 -2.00 10.56 -5.49
N SER A 54 -1.09 11.08 -4.67
CA SER A 54 -0.89 10.59 -3.29
C SER A 54 -2.13 10.81 -2.41
N TRP A 55 -2.80 11.95 -2.54
CA TRP A 55 -4.04 12.25 -1.80
C TRP A 55 -5.18 11.31 -2.19
N ARG A 56 -5.33 10.97 -3.48
CA ARG A 56 -6.34 10.01 -3.96
C ARG A 56 -6.12 8.57 -3.46
N LEU A 57 -4.88 8.21 -3.10
CA LEU A 57 -4.60 6.92 -2.44
C LEU A 57 -5.14 6.87 -1.00
N LEU A 58 -5.26 8.03 -0.35
CA LEU A 58 -5.81 8.16 1.01
C LEU A 58 -7.32 8.38 1.01
N ILE A 59 -7.80 9.19 0.07
CA ILE A 59 -9.21 9.60 -0.03
C ILE A 59 -9.80 8.99 -1.31
N ASN A 60 -10.59 7.95 -1.14
CA ASN A 60 -11.26 7.26 -2.24
C ASN A 60 -12.64 7.87 -2.56
N GLU A 61 -13.13 7.58 -3.76
CA GLU A 61 -14.45 8.03 -4.23
C GLU A 61 -15.62 7.63 -3.30
N PRO A 62 -15.68 6.40 -2.75
CA PRO A 62 -16.71 6.05 -1.76
C PRO A 62 -16.71 6.97 -0.54
N LEU A 63 -15.54 7.33 -0.01
CA LEU A 63 -15.43 8.24 1.13
C LEU A 63 -15.91 9.64 0.78
N LEU A 64 -15.51 10.17 -0.38
CA LEU A 64 -15.99 11.48 -0.85
C LEU A 64 -17.50 11.51 -1.04
N ARG A 65 -18.06 10.44 -1.62
CA ARG A 65 -19.50 10.29 -1.79
C ARG A 65 -20.22 10.24 -0.44
N HIS A 66 -19.67 9.52 0.53
CA HIS A 66 -20.22 9.46 1.88
C HIS A 66 -20.26 10.84 2.54
N ILE A 67 -19.14 11.58 2.50
CA ILE A 67 -19.05 12.96 3.03
C ILE A 67 -20.10 13.87 2.38
N LYS A 68 -20.24 13.78 1.05
CA LYS A 68 -21.24 14.54 0.30
C LYS A 68 -22.66 14.21 0.78
N ASN A 69 -23.01 12.93 0.85
CA ASN A 69 -24.35 12.49 1.23
C ASN A 69 -24.70 12.92 2.67
N CYS A 70 -23.78 12.74 3.62
CA CYS A 70 -24.01 13.18 5.01
C CYS A 70 -24.27 14.69 5.09
N ARG A 71 -23.58 15.49 4.26
CA ARG A 71 -23.79 16.93 4.20
C ARG A 71 -25.17 17.28 3.64
N GLU A 72 -25.58 16.63 2.56
CA GLU A 72 -26.90 16.86 1.93
C GLU A 72 -28.04 16.43 2.87
N GLU A 73 -27.92 15.28 3.53
CA GLU A 73 -28.87 14.80 4.54
C GLU A 73 -29.00 15.79 5.70
N GLY A 74 -27.87 16.28 6.24
CA GLY A 74 -27.87 17.28 7.30
C GLY A 74 -28.56 18.59 6.88
N ALA A 75 -28.32 19.05 5.65
CA ALA A 75 -28.96 20.25 5.12
C ALA A 75 -30.48 20.06 4.95
N HIS A 76 -30.92 18.92 4.41
CA HIS A 76 -32.34 18.59 4.28
C HIS A 76 -33.04 18.52 5.64
N GLN A 77 -32.40 17.94 6.66
CA GLN A 77 -32.96 17.91 8.01
C GLN A 77 -33.09 19.29 8.64
N GLN A 78 -32.19 20.23 8.35
CA GLN A 78 -32.29 21.61 8.85
C GLN A 78 -33.39 22.41 8.12
N LEU A 79 -33.54 22.21 6.82
CA LEU A 79 -34.55 22.92 6.01
C LEU A 79 -35.97 22.33 6.15
N GLY A 80 -36.08 21.03 6.47
CA GLY A 80 -37.35 20.35 6.71
C GLY A 80 -37.93 20.53 8.11
N LYS A 81 -37.17 21.08 9.06
CA LYS A 81 -37.66 21.52 10.37
C LYS A 81 -38.26 22.92 10.23
N LYS A 82 -39.53 22.99 9.84
CA LYS A 82 -40.40 24.16 10.02
C LYS A 82 -41.49 23.83 11.03
#